data_AF-A0A221LEJ3-F1
#
_entry.id   AF-A0A221LEJ3-F1
#
_cell.length_a   1.000
_cell.length_b   1.000
_cell.length_c   1.000
_cell.angle_alpha   90.00
_cell.angle_beta   90.00
_cell.angle_gamma   90.00
#
_symmetry.space_group_name_H-M   'P 1'
#
loop_
_entity.id
_entity.type
_entity.pdbx_description
1 polymer ?
#
loop_
_entity_poly.entity_id
_entity_poly.type
_entity_poly.pdbx_seq_one_letter_code
_entity_poly.pdbx_strand_id
1 'polypeptide(L)'
;MLALGVQWAILLDGFLSQFPSGKVVITLFSIRLATMSALSVLISVDAVLGKVNLAQLVVMVLVEVTALGNLRMVISNIFNTDYHMNMMHIYVFAAYFGLSVAWCLPKPLPEGTEDKDQTATIPSLSAMLGALFLWMFWPS
;
A
#
# COMPACT_ATOMS: atom_id res chain seq x y z
N MET A 1 -8.27 3.75 4.88
CA MET A 1 -7.42 2.70 4.29
C MET A 1 -6.08 2.64 4.95
N LEU A 2 -5.36 3.76 5.09
CA LEU A 2 -4.09 3.82 5.83
C LEU A 2 -4.22 3.26 7.27
N ALA A 3 -5.19 3.73 8.06
CA ALA A 3 -5.40 3.21 9.43
C ALA A 3 -5.63 1.70 9.47
N LEU A 4 -6.46 1.18 8.54
CA LEU A 4 -6.76 -0.24 8.42
C LEU A 4 -5.52 -1.05 8.00
N GLY A 5 -4.75 -0.55 7.04
CA GLY A 5 -3.50 -1.17 6.59
C GLY A 5 -2.44 -1.23 7.69
N VAL A 6 -2.27 -0.15 8.47
CA VAL A 6 -1.34 -0.13 9.62
C VAL A 6 -1.78 -1.11 10.70
N GLN A 7 -3.05 -1.08 11.10
CA GLN A 7 -3.59 -1.99 12.12
C GLN A 7 -3.42 -3.46 11.71
N TRP A 8 -3.74 -3.77 10.45
CA TRP A 8 -3.61 -5.12 9.92
C TRP A 8 -2.14 -5.55 9.79
N ALA A 9 -1.24 -4.65 9.38
CA ALA A 9 0.18 -4.92 9.27
C ALA A 9 0.82 -5.22 10.64
N ILE A 10 0.46 -4.48 11.69
CA ILE A 10 0.94 -4.74 13.07
C ILE A 10 0.44 -6.10 13.56
N LEU A 11 -0.83 -6.42 13.26
CA LEU A 11 -1.42 -7.69 13.64
C LEU A 11 -0.71 -8.86 12.94
N LEU A 12 -0.48 -8.76 11.62
CA LEU A 12 0.27 -9.74 10.85
C LEU A 12 1.73 -9.89 11.32
N ASP A 13 2.42 -8.79 11.61
CA ASP A 13 3.79 -8.81 12.15
C ASP A 13 3.83 -9.55 13.49
N GLY A 14 2.83 -9.32 14.35
CA GLY A 14 2.64 -10.03 15.61
C GLY A 14 2.38 -11.52 15.42
N PHE A 15 1.53 -11.91 14.47
CA PHE A 15 1.27 -13.32 14.16
C PHE A 15 2.48 -14.03 13.58
N LEU A 16 3.19 -13.42 12.63
CA LEU A 16 4.32 -14.03 11.92
C LEU A 16 5.58 -14.15 12.79
N SER A 17 5.83 -13.18 13.67
CA SER A 17 7.05 -13.15 14.48
C SER A 17 6.98 -13.97 15.76
N GLN A 18 5.78 -14.36 16.22
CA GLN A 18 5.57 -14.81 17.60
C GLN A 18 4.90 -16.18 17.76
N PHE A 19 5.02 -17.03 16.75
CA PHE A 19 4.51 -18.40 16.78
C PHE A 19 4.84 -19.23 18.05
N PRO A 20 5.83 -18.91 18.93
CA PRO A 20 5.99 -19.62 20.20
C PRO A 20 5.48 -18.90 21.48
N SER A 21 5.25 -17.57 21.53
CA SER A 21 5.13 -16.87 22.84
C SER A 21 3.97 -15.86 23.00
N GLY A 22 3.15 -15.60 21.96
CA GLY A 22 1.85 -14.93 22.10
C GLY A 22 1.83 -13.51 22.68
N LYS A 23 2.92 -12.74 22.59
CA LYS A 23 3.07 -11.44 23.27
C LYS A 23 3.53 -10.35 22.32
N VAL A 24 2.61 -9.65 21.64
CA VAL A 24 2.94 -8.68 20.57
C VAL A 24 3.85 -7.57 21.10
N VAL A 25 5.14 -7.61 20.73
CA VAL A 25 6.11 -6.59 21.13
C VAL A 25 6.13 -5.51 20.06
N ILE A 26 5.37 -4.44 20.29
CA ILE A 26 5.34 -3.29 19.41
C ILE A 26 6.61 -2.47 19.64
N THR A 27 7.59 -2.65 18.77
CA THR A 27 8.82 -1.84 18.75
C THR A 27 8.69 -0.73 17.69
N LEU A 28 9.41 0.37 17.85
CA LEU A 28 9.48 1.47 16.86
C LEU A 28 9.79 0.94 15.44
N PHE A 29 10.57 -0.14 15.36
CA PHE A 29 10.86 -0.86 14.14
C PHE A 29 9.61 -1.47 13.46
N SER A 30 8.78 -2.21 14.20
CA SER A 30 7.51 -2.76 13.68
C SER A 30 6.54 -1.68 13.23
N ILE A 31 6.51 -0.52 13.92
CA ILE A 31 5.69 0.63 13.50
C ILE A 31 6.18 1.17 12.15
N ARG A 32 7.48 1.40 11.97
CA ARG A 32 8.04 1.82 10.67
C ARG A 32 7.69 0.82 9.57
N LEU A 33 7.82 -0.47 9.85
CA LEU A 33 7.52 -1.53 8.89
C LEU A 33 6.02 -1.61 8.52
N ALA A 34 5.14 -1.37 9.49
CA ALA A 34 3.70 -1.27 9.28
C ALA A 34 3.32 -0.04 8.45
N THR A 35 3.93 1.11 8.73
CA THR A 35 3.74 2.34 7.95
C THR A 35 4.18 2.16 6.49
N MET A 36 5.31 1.49 6.25
CA MET A 36 5.77 1.17 4.88
C MET A 36 4.80 0.24 4.15
N SER A 37 4.23 -0.75 4.85
CA SER A 37 3.19 -1.61 4.26
C SER A 37 1.93 -0.83 3.91
N ALA A 38 1.53 0.12 4.76
CA ALA A 38 0.37 0.96 4.50
C ALA A 38 0.61 1.96 3.35
N LEU A 39 1.85 2.43 3.18
CA LEU A 39 2.25 3.27 2.05
C LEU A 39 2.15 2.49 0.72
N SER A 40 2.60 1.23 0.72
CA SER A 40 2.47 0.31 -0.43
C SER A 40 1.01 0.17 -0.87
N VAL A 41 0.11 -0.08 0.07
CA VAL A 41 -1.34 -0.13 -0.18
C VAL A 41 -1.87 1.18 -0.77
N LEU A 42 -1.37 2.32 -0.29
CA LEU A 42 -1.81 3.62 -0.80
C LEU A 42 -1.49 3.74 -2.30
N ILE A 43 -0.28 3.36 -2.71
CA ILE A 43 0.15 3.33 -4.12
C ILE A 43 -0.74 2.40 -4.94
N SER A 44 -1.03 1.21 -4.43
CA SER A 44 -1.91 0.27 -5.14
C SER A 44 -3.34 0.80 -5.25
N VAL A 45 -3.84 1.46 -4.21
CA VAL A 45 -5.16 2.10 -4.19
C VAL A 45 -5.24 3.26 -5.19
N ASP A 46 -4.19 4.04 -5.35
CA ASP A 46 -4.12 5.11 -6.36
C ASP A 46 -4.35 4.56 -7.78
N ALA A 47 -3.86 3.35 -8.09
CA ALA A 47 -4.05 2.73 -9.41
C ALA A 47 -5.51 2.33 -9.71
N VAL A 48 -6.33 2.11 -8.68
CA VAL A 48 -7.75 1.72 -8.80
C VAL A 48 -8.72 2.81 -8.38
N LEU A 49 -8.22 4.00 -8.04
CA LEU A 49 -9.03 5.13 -7.59
C LEU A 49 -10.07 5.50 -8.66
N GLY A 50 -11.35 5.56 -8.24
CA GLY A 50 -12.47 5.90 -9.12
C GLY A 50 -13.12 4.72 -9.88
N LYS A 51 -12.58 3.50 -9.78
CA LYS A 51 -13.14 2.30 -10.45
C LYS A 51 -13.70 1.23 -9.51
N VAL A 52 -13.46 1.34 -8.20
CA VAL A 52 -13.81 0.30 -7.21
C VAL A 52 -14.69 0.82 -6.08
N ASN A 53 -15.51 -0.07 -5.52
CA ASN A 53 -16.31 0.22 -4.34
C ASN A 53 -15.45 0.20 -3.06
N LEU A 54 -15.88 0.91 -2.00
CA LEU A 54 -15.21 0.96 -0.70
C LEU A 54 -14.97 -0.44 -0.12
N ALA A 55 -15.95 -1.34 -0.25
CA ALA A 55 -15.84 -2.72 0.23
C ALA A 55 -14.76 -3.52 -0.52
N GLN A 56 -14.66 -3.37 -1.85
CA GLN A 56 -13.61 -4.01 -2.65
C GLN A 56 -12.23 -3.48 -2.25
N LEU A 57 -12.15 -2.19 -1.94
CA LEU A 57 -10.91 -1.54 -1.54
C LEU A 57 -10.45 -2.00 -0.15
N VAL A 58 -11.37 -2.23 0.80
CA VAL A 58 -11.05 -2.88 2.09
C VAL A 58 -10.49 -4.28 1.88
N VAL A 59 -11.13 -5.10 1.03
CA VAL A 59 -10.67 -6.46 0.74
C VAL A 59 -9.30 -6.45 0.09
N MET A 60 -9.07 -5.53 -0.86
CA MET A 60 -7.79 -5.34 -1.52
C MET A 60 -6.69 -5.02 -0.49
N VAL A 61 -6.92 -4.08 0.43
CA VAL A 61 -5.96 -3.73 1.49
C VAL A 61 -5.60 -4.96 2.34
N LEU A 62 -6.59 -5.75 2.77
CA LEU A 62 -6.34 -6.94 3.58
C LEU A 62 -5.48 -7.97 2.84
N VAL A 63 -5.80 -8.22 1.57
CA VAL A 63 -5.06 -9.18 0.73
C VAL A 63 -3.64 -8.69 0.48
N GLU A 64 -3.46 -7.41 0.12
CA GLU A 64 -2.17 -6.82 -0.22
C GLU A 64 -1.21 -6.81 0.97
N VAL A 65 -1.66 -6.34 2.13
CA VAL A 65 -0.83 -6.30 3.35
C VAL A 65 -0.47 -7.71 3.82
N THR A 66 -1.37 -8.69 3.64
CA THR A 66 -1.07 -10.10 3.95
C THR A 66 -0.02 -10.65 3.00
N ALA A 67 -0.13 -10.38 1.70
CA ALA A 67 0.87 -10.79 0.70
C ALA A 67 2.23 -10.15 0.97
N LEU A 68 2.27 -8.85 1.31
CA LEU A 68 3.50 -8.15 1.72
C LEU A 68 4.12 -8.74 2.98
N GLY A 69 3.31 -9.06 4.00
CA GLY A 69 3.78 -9.71 5.22
C GLY A 69 4.49 -11.03 4.92
N ASN A 70 3.87 -11.89 4.11
CA ASN A 70 4.44 -13.17 3.68
C ASN A 70 5.69 -12.99 2.82
N LEU A 71 5.66 -12.08 1.84
CA LEU A 71 6.80 -11.79 0.97
C LEU A 71 8.02 -11.36 1.79
N ARG A 72 7.84 -10.49 2.79
CA ARG A 72 8.91 -10.07 3.69
C ARG A 72 9.47 -11.22 4.51
N MET A 73 8.62 -12.08 5.05
CA MET A 73 9.05 -13.28 5.78
C MET A 73 9.90 -14.19 4.90
N VAL A 74 9.45 -14.46 3.67
CA VAL A 74 10.16 -15.30 2.70
C VAL A 74 11.51 -14.70 2.30
N ILE A 75 11.55 -13.40 1.99
CA ILE A 75 12.80 -12.70 1.66
C ILE A 75 13.78 -12.74 2.84
N SER A 76 13.29 -12.45 4.05
CA SER A 76 14.12 -12.50 5.26
C SER A 76 14.70 -13.91 5.50
N ASN A 77 13.90 -14.95 5.29
CA ASN A 77 14.28 -16.33 5.58
C ASN A 77 15.20 -16.95 4.52
N ILE A 78 15.04 -16.56 3.23
CA ILE A 78 15.82 -17.12 2.11
C ILE A 78 17.10 -16.32 1.87
N PHE A 79 17.00 -15.00 1.85
CA PHE A 79 18.07 -14.13 1.37
C PHE A 79 18.95 -13.56 2.48
N ASN A 80 18.56 -13.70 3.75
CA ASN A 80 19.29 -13.17 4.92
C ASN A 80 19.83 -11.74 4.70
N THR A 81 19.04 -10.93 3.99
CA THR A 81 19.49 -9.71 3.32
C THR A 81 19.13 -8.45 4.12
N ASP A 82 20.00 -7.45 4.03
CA ASP A 82 19.85 -6.14 4.67
C ASP A 82 18.53 -5.42 4.31
N TYR A 83 18.01 -4.70 5.31
CA TYR A 83 16.73 -3.97 5.28
C TYR A 83 16.54 -3.02 4.09
N HIS A 84 17.62 -2.48 3.52
CA HIS A 84 17.56 -1.55 2.38
C HIS A 84 17.01 -2.20 1.11
N MET A 85 17.34 -3.47 0.84
CA MET A 85 16.81 -4.17 -0.33
C MET A 85 15.31 -4.44 -0.17
N ASN A 86 14.84 -4.71 1.06
CA ASN A 86 13.43 -4.98 1.32
C ASN A 86 12.51 -3.79 0.96
N MET A 87 12.98 -2.54 1.12
CA MET A 87 12.18 -1.36 0.78
C MET A 87 11.89 -1.24 -0.72
N MET A 88 12.87 -1.51 -1.59
CA MET A 88 12.67 -1.41 -3.04
C MET A 88 11.60 -2.40 -3.53
N HIS A 89 11.56 -3.60 -2.94
CA HIS A 89 10.62 -4.65 -3.33
C HIS A 89 9.18 -4.28 -2.97
N ILE A 90 8.96 -3.51 -1.90
CA ILE A 90 7.63 -3.08 -1.46
C ILE A 90 6.99 -2.13 -2.49
N TYR A 91 7.75 -1.15 -3.00
CA TYR A 91 7.23 -0.20 -3.99
C TYR A 91 6.93 -0.87 -5.33
N VAL A 92 7.83 -1.74 -5.79
CA VAL A 92 7.67 -2.49 -7.03
C VAL A 92 6.47 -3.44 -6.92
N PHE A 93 6.36 -4.17 -5.81
CA PHE A 93 5.23 -5.04 -5.54
C PHE A 93 3.90 -4.28 -5.57
N ALA A 94 3.80 -3.14 -4.87
CA ALA A 94 2.58 -2.32 -4.89
C ALA A 94 2.21 -1.86 -6.30
N ALA A 95 3.15 -1.32 -7.06
CA ALA A 95 2.87 -0.85 -8.42
C ALA A 95 2.31 -1.98 -9.31
N TYR A 96 2.92 -3.17 -9.27
CA TYR A 96 2.43 -4.32 -10.04
C TYR A 96 1.13 -4.89 -9.51
N PHE A 97 0.94 -4.96 -8.19
CA PHE A 97 -0.28 -5.43 -7.57
C PHE A 97 -1.46 -4.51 -7.93
N GLY A 98 -1.33 -3.21 -7.68
CA GLY A 98 -2.32 -2.20 -8.05
C GLY A 98 -2.66 -2.21 -9.54
N LEU A 99 -1.66 -2.30 -10.42
CA LEU A 99 -1.88 -2.40 -11.86
C LEU A 99 -2.61 -3.69 -12.26
N SER A 100 -2.26 -4.83 -11.65
CA SER A 100 -2.93 -6.11 -11.90
C SER A 100 -4.39 -6.05 -11.48
N VAL A 101 -4.69 -5.49 -10.30
CA VAL A 101 -6.07 -5.28 -9.84
C VAL A 101 -6.80 -4.32 -10.77
N ALA A 102 -6.17 -3.23 -11.20
CA ALA A 102 -6.74 -2.28 -12.15
C ALA A 102 -7.07 -2.91 -13.50
N TRP A 103 -6.29 -3.89 -13.95
CA TRP A 103 -6.52 -4.64 -15.18
C TRP A 103 -7.61 -5.73 -15.02
N CYS A 104 -7.68 -6.38 -13.85
CA CYS A 104 -8.74 -7.34 -13.56
C CYS A 104 -10.12 -6.69 -13.42
N LEU A 105 -10.20 -5.39 -13.15
CA LEU A 105 -11.47 -4.68 -13.11
C LEU A 105 -12.04 -4.53 -14.53
N PRO A 106 -13.36 -4.72 -14.69
CA PRO A 106 -13.99 -4.58 -16.00
C PRO A 106 -13.73 -3.18 -16.55
N LYS A 107 -13.25 -3.14 -17.80
CA LYS A 107 -12.97 -1.89 -18.51
C LYS A 107 -14.28 -1.11 -18.58
N PRO A 108 -14.33 0.17 -18.16
CA PRO A 108 -15.51 0.99 -18.40
C PRO A 108 -15.77 0.96 -19.91
N LEU A 109 -17.02 0.62 -20.27
CA LEU A 109 -17.51 0.64 -21.64
C LEU A 109 -17.13 2.00 -22.28
N PRO A 110 -16.73 2.07 -23.56
CA PRO A 110 -16.45 3.35 -24.21
C PRO A 110 -17.79 4.06 -24.43
N GLU A 111 -18.37 4.63 -23.37
CA GLU A 111 -19.43 5.61 -23.50
C GLU A 111 -18.76 6.92 -23.88
N GLY A 112 -18.89 7.24 -25.17
CA GLY A 112 -18.49 8.52 -25.72
C GLY A 112 -19.24 9.63 -25.03
N THR A 113 -18.58 10.28 -24.10
CA THR A 113 -18.66 11.72 -23.86
C THR A 113 -17.34 12.10 -23.19
N GLU A 114 -16.50 12.75 -23.97
CA GLU A 114 -15.53 13.71 -23.50
C GLU A 114 -16.22 14.69 -22.52
N ASP A 115 -15.45 15.30 -21.62
CA ASP A 115 -15.87 16.22 -20.54
C ASP A 115 -16.29 15.63 -19.18
N LYS A 116 -15.34 14.99 -18.47
CA LYS A 116 -15.25 15.14 -17.00
C LYS A 116 -13.84 15.38 -16.44
N ASP A 117 -12.85 15.66 -17.29
CA ASP A 117 -11.57 16.28 -16.87
C ASP A 117 -11.72 17.82 -16.80
N GLN A 118 -12.80 18.30 -16.18
CA GLN A 118 -12.86 19.70 -15.80
C GLN A 118 -11.85 19.92 -14.68
N THR A 119 -10.69 20.38 -15.12
CA THR A 119 -9.64 21.03 -14.35
C THR A 119 -10.28 22.18 -13.56
N ALA A 120 -10.85 21.87 -12.40
CA ALA A 120 -11.13 22.90 -11.41
C ALA A 120 -9.77 23.35 -10.86
N THR A 121 -9.55 24.65 -10.78
CA THR A 121 -8.29 25.27 -10.31
C THR A 121 -7.99 24.98 -8.82
N ILE A 122 -8.94 24.36 -8.11
CA ILE A 122 -8.88 24.02 -6.68
C ILE A 122 -8.28 22.61 -6.43
N PRO A 123 -8.66 21.53 -7.16
CA PRO A 123 -8.01 20.23 -7.02
C PRO A 123 -6.50 20.24 -7.31
N SER A 124 -6.01 21.09 -8.22
CA SER A 124 -4.57 21.18 -8.51
C SER A 124 -3.74 21.68 -7.33
N LEU A 125 -4.21 22.67 -6.57
CA LEU A 125 -3.50 23.18 -5.38
C LEU A 125 -3.39 22.12 -4.28
N SER A 126 -4.45 21.33 -4.06
CA SER A 126 -4.43 20.24 -3.09
C SER A 126 -3.49 19.10 -3.50
N ALA A 127 -3.44 18.77 -4.80
CA ALA A 127 -2.51 17.78 -5.34
C ALA A 127 -1.06 18.26 -5.27
N MET A 128 -0.80 19.53 -5.59
CA MET A 128 0.54 20.14 -5.48
C MET A 128 1.03 20.17 -4.03
N LEU A 129 0.15 20.47 -3.07
CA LEU A 129 0.48 20.43 -1.65
C LEU A 129 0.87 19.01 -1.22
N GLY A 130 0.10 18.00 -1.63
CA GLY A 130 0.43 16.59 -1.39
C GLY A 130 1.79 16.19 -1.98
N ALA A 131 2.08 16.60 -3.22
CA ALA A 131 3.36 16.35 -3.86
C ALA A 131 4.54 17.03 -3.13
N LEU A 132 4.35 18.27 -2.64
CA LEU A 132 5.37 18.99 -1.88
C LEU A 132 5.70 18.29 -0.55
N PHE A 133 4.67 17.83 0.17
CA PHE A 133 4.85 17.07 1.41
C PHE A 133 5.60 15.77 1.16
N LEU A 134 5.19 14.99 0.14
CA LEU A 134 5.90 13.77 -0.24
C LEU A 134 7.36 14.06 -0.58
N TRP A 135 7.64 15.12 -1.36
CA TRP A 135 9.00 15.50 -1.74
C TRP A 135 9.87 15.88 -0.53
N MET A 136 9.33 16.69 0.39
CA MET A 136 10.06 17.16 1.56
C MET A 136 10.38 16.03 2.55
N PHE A 137 9.47 15.06 2.69
CA PHE A 137 9.60 13.94 3.62
C PHE A 137 10.16 12.66 2.99
N TRP A 138 10.43 12.65 1.67
CA TRP A 138 11.05 11.49 1.01
C TRP A 138 12.43 11.08 1.55
N PRO A 139 13.35 12.00 1.92
CA PRO A 139 14.70 11.63 2.34
C PRO A 139 14.83 11.19 3.82
N SER A 140 13.76 11.23 4.62
CA SER A 140 13.77 10.86 6.05
C SER A 140 13.69 9.36 6.29
#